data_AF-A0A7X8A5N9-F1
#
_entry.id   AF-A0A7X8A5N9-F1
#
_cell.length_a   1.000
_cell.length_b   1.000
_cell.length_c   1.000
_cell.angle_alpha   90.00
_cell.angle_beta   90.00
_cell.angle_gamma   90.00
#
_symmetry.space_group_name_H-M   'P 1'
#
loop_
_entity.id
_entity.type
_entity.pdbx_description
1 polymer ?
#
loop_
_entity_poly.entity_id
_entity_poly.type
_entity_poly.pdbx_seq_one_letter_code
_entity_poly.pdbx_strand_id
1 'polypeptide(L)'
;MNCAQCRERFDDYIRGFLTVEDSLQIKSHLEHCSACNEEYESLAALFRVLDKGSDLSVMPGELADFMPEIWSKIEATKKPKFSKLGRLVPIISTV
;
A
#
# COMPACT_ATOMS: atom_id res chain seq x y z
N MET A 1 -11.86 10.37 18.06
CA MET A 1 -11.95 9.74 16.72
C MET A 1 -13.29 9.03 16.55
N ASN A 2 -13.85 8.99 15.34
CA ASN A 2 -15.07 8.23 15.03
C ASN A 2 -14.75 6.86 14.40
N CYS A 3 -15.75 5.97 14.27
CA CYS A 3 -15.53 4.60 13.78
C CYS A 3 -14.98 4.54 12.35
N ALA A 4 -15.41 5.45 11.46
CA ALA A 4 -14.94 5.46 10.07
C ALA A 4 -13.43 5.76 9.99
N GLN A 5 -12.99 6.81 10.69
CA GLN A 5 -11.58 7.18 10.80
C GLN A 5 -10.74 6.08 11.46
N CYS A 6 -11.31 5.37 12.44
CA CYS A 6 -10.62 4.26 13.09
C CYS A 6 -10.36 3.11 12.12
N ARG A 7 -11.39 2.73 11.34
CA ARG A 7 -11.30 1.61 10.40
C ARG A 7 -10.34 1.85 9.25
N GLU A 8 -10.30 3.08 8.74
CA GLU A 8 -9.37 3.47 7.67
C GLU A 8 -7.91 3.32 8.08
N ARG A 9 -7.61 3.34 9.39
CA ARG A 9 -6.26 3.29 9.94
C ARG A 9 -5.85 1.93 10.50
N PHE A 10 -6.68 0.89 10.35
CA PHE A 10 -6.38 -0.42 10.94
C PHE A 10 -5.14 -1.09 10.36
N ASP A 11 -4.93 -1.03 9.04
CA ASP A 11 -3.73 -1.64 8.43
C ASP A 11 -2.45 -1.00 8.97
N ASP A 12 -2.37 0.34 8.94
CA ASP A 12 -1.24 1.08 9.48
C ASP A 12 -1.03 0.84 10.98
N TYR A 13 -2.12 0.72 11.75
CA TYR A 13 -2.06 0.44 13.18
C TYR A 13 -1.52 -0.96 13.46
N ILE A 14 -2.03 -1.99 12.76
CA ILE A 14 -1.61 -3.39 12.90
C ILE A 14 -0.13 -3.55 12.52
N ARG A 15 0.32 -2.82 11.49
CA ARG A 15 1.70 -2.86 11.01
C ARG A 15 2.66 -1.93 11.78
N GLY A 16 2.13 -1.10 12.67
CA GLY A 16 2.93 -0.15 13.47
C GLY A 16 3.48 1.04 12.68
N PHE A 17 2.83 1.45 11.60
CA PHE A 17 3.24 2.59 10.76
C PHE A 17 2.68 3.94 11.23
N LEU A 18 1.76 3.93 12.18
CA LEU A 18 1.19 5.16 12.74
C LEU A 18 2.15 5.86 13.69
N THR A 19 1.95 7.16 13.83
CA THR A 19 2.61 7.94 14.89
C THR A 19 2.14 7.45 16.26
N VAL A 20 2.91 7.78 17.30
CA VAL A 20 2.53 7.44 18.69
C VAL A 20 1.19 8.06 19.07
N GLU A 21 0.95 9.31 18.66
CA GLU A 21 -0.30 10.02 18.93
C GLU A 21 -1.50 9.33 18.26
N ASP A 22 -1.40 9.03 16.96
CA ASP A 22 -2.47 8.35 16.23
C ASP A 22 -2.74 6.94 16.80
N SER A 23 -1.69 6.23 17.20
CA SER A 23 -1.80 4.92 17.85
C SER A 23 -2.55 4.99 19.18
N LEU A 24 -2.30 6.04 19.98
CA LEU A 24 -3.04 6.27 21.23
C LEU A 24 -4.51 6.59 20.99
N GLN A 25 -4.82 7.38 19.96
CA GLN A 25 -6.20 7.68 19.61
C GLN A 25 -6.97 6.45 19.16
N ILE A 26 -6.35 5.56 18.38
CA ILE A 26 -6.94 4.27 18.01
C ILE A 26 -7.13 3.40 19.23
N LYS A 27 -6.10 3.22 20.06
CA LYS A 27 -6.20 2.43 21.28
C LYS A 27 -7.35 2.91 22.18
N SER A 28 -7.44 4.22 22.41
CA SER A 28 -8.52 4.82 23.20
C SER A 28 -9.89 4.54 22.57
N HIS A 29 -10.03 4.59 21.25
CA HIS A 29 -11.30 4.25 20.61
C HIS A 29 -11.66 2.76 20.75
N LEU A 30 -10.70 1.85 20.60
CA LEU A 30 -10.91 0.41 20.74
C LEU A 30 -11.31 0.01 22.16
N GLU A 31 -10.87 0.74 23.18
CA GLU A 31 -11.28 0.53 24.58
C GLU A 31 -12.76 0.86 24.82
N HIS A 32 -13.37 1.71 23.99
CA HIS A 32 -14.73 2.22 24.20
C HIS A 32 -15.72 1.78 23.12
N CYS A 33 -15.26 1.18 22.01
CA CYS A 33 -16.09 0.77 20.88
C CYS A 33 -15.89 -0.72 20.58
N SER A 34 -16.81 -1.55 21.08
CA SER A 34 -16.74 -3.02 20.89
C SER A 34 -16.75 -3.43 19.41
N ALA A 35 -17.57 -2.77 18.58
CA ALA A 35 -17.64 -3.07 17.15
C ALA A 35 -16.29 -2.87 16.44
N CYS A 36 -15.61 -1.75 16.70
CA CYS A 36 -14.28 -1.51 16.14
C CYS A 36 -13.23 -2.47 16.71
N ASN A 37 -13.35 -2.88 17.99
CA ASN A 37 -12.46 -3.85 18.60
C ASN A 37 -12.58 -5.25 17.95
N GLU A 38 -13.80 -5.72 17.72
CA GLU A 38 -14.07 -7.00 17.05
C GLU A 38 -13.54 -7.01 15.60
N GLU A 39 -13.76 -5.93 14.86
CA GLU A 39 -13.21 -5.76 13.51
C GLU A 39 -11.67 -5.75 13.51
N TYR A 40 -11.07 -4.99 14.43
CA TYR A 40 -9.61 -4.94 14.59
C TYR A 40 -9.02 -6.31 14.90
N GLU A 41 -9.57 -7.06 15.87
CA GLU A 41 -9.08 -8.39 16.22
C GLU A 41 -9.20 -9.37 15.05
N SER A 42 -10.29 -9.28 14.28
CA SER A 42 -10.49 -10.11 13.07
C SER A 42 -9.43 -9.83 12.01
N LEU A 43 -9.14 -8.54 11.75
CA LEU A 43 -8.10 -8.14 10.81
C LEU A 43 -6.70 -8.51 11.31
N ALA A 44 -6.40 -8.27 12.59
CA ALA A 44 -5.13 -8.63 13.19
C ALA A 44 -4.87 -10.14 13.13
N ALA A 45 -5.90 -10.96 13.34
CA ALA A 45 -5.81 -12.41 13.17
C ALA A 45 -5.48 -12.80 11.72
N LEU A 46 -6.12 -12.17 10.73
CA LEU A 46 -5.81 -12.39 9.32
C LEU A 46 -4.36 -12.02 8.99
N PHE A 47 -3.87 -10.86 9.42
CA PHE A 47 -2.48 -10.45 9.19
C PHE A 47 -1.47 -11.41 9.83
N ARG A 48 -1.73 -11.91 11.04
CA ARG A 48 -0.88 -12.93 11.67
C ARG A 48 -0.80 -14.23 10.84
N VAL A 49 -1.87 -14.61 10.14
CA VAL A 49 -1.87 -15.77 9.24
C VAL A 49 -1.05 -15.47 7.97
N LEU A 50 -1.26 -14.31 7.38
CA LEU A 50 -0.53 -13.89 6.17
C LEU A 50 0.97 -13.75 6.42
N ASP A 51 1.37 -13.17 7.55
CA ASP A 51 2.78 -13.01 7.91
C ASP A 51 3.45 -14.36 8.14
N LYS A 52 2.74 -15.34 8.73
CA LYS A 52 3.26 -16.72 8.84
C LYS A 52 3.39 -17.43 7.49
N GLY A 53 2.53 -17.11 6.52
CA GLY A 53 2.62 -17.60 5.15
C GLY A 53 3.72 -16.92 4.33
N SER A 54 4.32 -15.83 4.82
CA SER A 54 5.34 -15.06 4.12
C SER A 54 6.76 -15.61 4.26
N ASP A 55 6.95 -16.76 4.92
CA ASP A 55 8.20 -17.55 4.87
C ASP A 55 8.40 -18.25 3.50
N LEU A 56 7.93 -17.60 2.43
CA LEU A 56 8.33 -17.87 1.06
C LEU A 56 9.73 -17.26 0.89
N SER A 57 10.71 -17.94 1.47
CA SER A 57 12.11 -17.70 1.16
C SER A 57 12.33 -18.04 -0.31
N VAL A 58 12.17 -17.04 -1.18
CA VAL A 58 12.54 -17.17 -2.59
C VAL A 58 14.05 -17.26 -2.63
N MET A 59 14.56 -18.44 -2.93
CA MET A 59 16.00 -18.64 -3.09
C MET A 59 16.51 -17.70 -4.20
N PRO A 60 17.69 -17.07 -4.05
CA PRO A 60 18.25 -16.13 -5.03
C PRO A 60 18.46 -16.66 -6.47
N GLY A 61 18.06 -17.89 -6.78
CA GLY A 61 18.08 -18.47 -8.13
C GLY A 61 16.70 -18.73 -8.75
N GLU A 62 15.64 -18.94 -7.98
CA GLU A 62 14.31 -19.26 -8.55
C GLU A 62 13.69 -18.08 -9.29
N LEU A 63 14.01 -16.85 -8.86
CA LEU A 63 13.55 -15.65 -9.52
C LEU A 63 14.42 -15.30 -10.75
N ALA A 64 15.64 -15.84 -10.86
CA ALA A 64 16.57 -15.49 -11.93
C ALA A 64 16.06 -15.94 -13.31
N ASP A 65 15.34 -17.06 -13.38
CA ASP A 65 14.72 -17.55 -14.62
C ASP A 65 13.41 -16.83 -14.95
N PHE A 66 12.73 -16.29 -13.94
CA PHE A 66 11.45 -15.60 -14.09
C PHE A 66 11.59 -14.11 -14.47
N MET A 67 12.63 -13.45 -13.97
CA MET A 67 12.83 -11.99 -14.14
C MET A 67 13.05 -11.51 -15.57
N PRO A 68 13.78 -12.21 -16.46
CA PRO A 68 14.03 -11.73 -17.82
C PRO A 68 12.73 -11.56 -18.62
N GLU A 69 11.79 -12.49 -18.48
CA GLU A 69 10.52 -12.46 -19.23
C GLU A 69 9.57 -11.37 -18.69
N ILE A 70 9.51 -11.23 -17.36
CA ILE A 70 8.69 -10.20 -16.70
C ILE A 70 9.23 -8.79 -17.00
N TRP A 71 10.55 -8.61 -16.95
CA TRP A 71 11.19 -7.32 -17.25
C TRP A 71 10.94 -6.90 -18.70
N SER A 72 11.04 -7.84 -19.64
CA SER A 72 10.71 -7.60 -21.05
C SER A 72 9.26 -7.12 -21.23
N LYS A 73 8.30 -7.70 -20.49
CA LYS A 73 6.89 -7.27 -20.51
C LYS A 73 6.67 -5.87 -19.90
N ILE A 74 7.42 -5.50 -18.87
CA ILE A 74 7.35 -4.16 -18.23
C ILE A 74 7.95 -3.10 -19.17
N GLU A 75 9.05 -3.39 -19.86
CA GLU A 75 9.64 -2.47 -20.82
C GLU A 75 8.74 -2.27 -22.05
N ALA A 76 8.09 -3.34 -22.53
CA ALA A 76 7.14 -3.26 -23.63
C ALA A 76 5.92 -2.37 -23.31
N THR A 77 5.52 -2.30 -22.03
CA THR A 77 4.41 -1.45 -21.55
C THR A 77 4.83 0.00 -21.31
N LYS A 78 6.12 0.29 -21.08
CA LYS A 78 6.65 1.66 -20.90
C LYS A 78 6.82 2.46 -22.20
N LYS A 79 6.56 1.89 -23.39
CA LYS A 79 6.64 2.65 -24.64
C LYS A 79 5.68 3.85 -24.59
N PRO A 80 6.17 5.10 -24.62
CA PRO A 80 5.29 6.25 -24.58
C PRO A 80 4.44 6.27 -25.85
N LYS A 81 3.12 6.08 -25.70
CA LYS A 81 2.14 6.41 -26.75
C LYS A 81 1.99 7.93 -26.84
N PHE A 82 3.05 8.64 -27.20
CA PHE A 82 2.98 10.05 -27.57
C PHE A 82 3.71 10.28 -28.88
N SER A 83 2.97 10.16 -29.98
CA SER A 83 3.18 11.00 -31.16
C SER A 83 2.01 10.83 -32.11
N LYS A 84 0.95 11.60 -31.86
CA LYS A 84 0.21 12.32 -32.91
C LYS A 84 -0.75 13.30 -32.27
N LEU A 85 -0.47 14.58 -32.55
CA LEU A 85 -1.28 15.79 -32.32
C LEU A 85 -1.37 16.35 -30.90
N GLY A 86 -0.74 17.52 -30.71
CA GLY A 86 -0.96 18.37 -29.54
C GLY A 86 -0.15 19.67 -29.53
N ARG A 87 -0.34 20.52 -30.55
CA ARG A 87 -0.08 21.98 -30.63
C ARG A 87 1.18 22.55 -29.95
N LEU A 88 2.08 23.07 -30.79
CA LEU A 88 3.08 24.07 -30.40
C LEU A 88 2.35 25.28 -29.78
N VAL A 89 2.62 25.57 -28.52
CA VAL A 89 2.24 26.84 -27.88
C VAL A 89 3.42 27.79 -28.03
N PRO A 90 3.24 28.98 -28.63
CA PRO A 90 4.32 29.95 -28.73
C PRO A 90 4.64 30.50 -27.34
N ILE A 91 5.93 30.50 -26.99
CA ILE A 91 6.43 31.18 -25.79
C ILE A 91 6.37 32.68 -26.07
N ILE A 92 5.51 33.40 -25.34
CA ILE A 92 5.49 34.86 -25.36
C ILE A 92 6.63 35.32 -24.45
N SER A 93 7.73 35.82 -25.02
CA SER A 93 8.77 36.51 -24.25
C SER A 93 8.21 37.82 -23.71
N THR A 94 8.20 37.95 -22.39
CA THR A 94 8.00 39.24 -21.71
C THR A 94 9.29 39.54 -20.95
N VAL A 95 10.12 40.44 -21.49
CA VAL A 95 10.82 41.55 -20.81
C VAL A 95 11.21 42.54 -21.90
#